data_AF-A0A7S0ZGB3-F1
#
_entry.id   AF-A0A7S0ZGB3-F1
#
_cell.length_a   1.000
_cell.length_b   1.000
_cell.length_c   1.000
_cell.angle_alpha   90.00
_cell.angle_beta   90.00
_cell.angle_gamma   90.00
#
_symmetry.space_group_name_H-M   'P 1'
#
loop_
_entity.id
_entity.type
_entity.pdbx_description
1 polymer ?
#
loop_
_entity_poly.entity_id
_entity_poly.type
_entity_poly.pdbx_seq_one_letter_code
_entity_poly.pdbx_strand_id
1 'polypeptide(L)'
;SPICSAAASTRSRSTVVMESKSSPNMPMRAPVRGRRTVSFNARLSRNMSAAKKILSEADLYFARSVTAQYKAFACAGGIYDTQCAEGSYKGAAYEKRAMALSAQFRNKQRSPAAKARELFENRRHAIIEAHDCQHEEDLFVRFPKLSSAYVMGKSEAMRTCSRYVVPESVEEEYMAAAVDRQMKMRGVPGGVYSSSCTEANQKGQAEQARVAALATAFRSAQKSVNKKTQERYNAAKYGRDHFGHGCDHEEYEFNKFPASAAAMRPTSYGY
;
A
#
# COMPACT_ATOMS: atom_id res chain seq x y z
N SER A 1 6.64 51.71 -82.96
CA SER A 1 7.94 51.67 -82.26
C SER A 1 7.85 52.58 -81.05
N PRO A 2 8.39 52.28 -79.84
CA PRO A 2 9.35 51.22 -79.53
C PRO A 2 9.19 50.57 -78.10
N ILE A 3 10.14 49.68 -77.76
CA ILE A 3 10.64 49.24 -76.43
C ILE A 3 9.84 48.21 -75.60
N CYS A 4 10.27 46.95 -75.71
CA CYS A 4 10.32 45.98 -74.60
C CYS A 4 11.42 46.37 -73.61
N SER A 5 11.19 46.22 -72.29
CA SER A 5 12.15 45.63 -71.34
C SER A 5 11.48 45.35 -69.99
N ALA A 6 11.74 44.16 -69.45
CA ALA A 6 11.11 43.53 -68.29
C ALA A 6 11.69 43.97 -66.94
N ALA A 7 10.85 44.01 -65.91
CA ALA A 7 11.19 43.83 -64.48
C ALA A 7 9.87 43.83 -63.68
N ALA A 8 9.66 43.16 -62.55
CA ALA A 8 10.24 42.00 -61.90
C ALA A 8 9.27 41.63 -60.75
N SER A 9 9.32 40.37 -60.33
CA SER A 9 9.13 39.92 -58.94
C SER A 9 7.76 40.07 -58.26
N THR A 10 6.99 38.99 -58.36
CA THR A 10 6.39 38.20 -57.26
C THR A 10 6.12 38.88 -55.90
N ARG A 11 4.84 38.86 -55.52
CA ARG A 11 4.34 38.97 -54.14
C ARG A 11 5.15 38.10 -53.17
N SER A 12 5.79 38.70 -52.18
CA SER A 12 5.99 38.08 -50.88
C SER A 12 5.92 39.14 -49.78
N ARG A 13 4.84 39.12 -49.00
CA ARG A 13 4.74 39.88 -47.75
C ARG A 13 4.19 38.96 -46.67
N SER A 14 5.01 37.99 -46.29
CA SER A 14 4.86 37.23 -45.04
C SER A 14 5.82 37.82 -44.02
N THR A 15 5.44 38.95 -43.40
CA THR A 15 6.12 39.40 -42.18
C THR A 15 5.40 38.77 -41.00
N VAL A 16 5.69 37.47 -40.77
CA VAL A 16 5.48 36.85 -39.46
C VAL A 16 6.53 37.45 -38.55
N VAL A 17 6.08 38.17 -37.53
CA VAL A 17 6.90 38.79 -36.48
C VAL A 17 7.80 37.73 -35.83
N MET A 18 9.06 38.08 -35.57
CA MET A 18 10.10 37.18 -35.08
C MET A 18 9.66 36.36 -33.86
N GLU A 19 9.84 35.05 -34.02
CA GLU A 19 9.32 33.96 -33.20
C GLU A 19 9.94 33.88 -31.79
N SER A 20 9.09 33.71 -30.78
CA SER A 20 9.46 33.05 -29.53
C SER A 20 9.40 31.54 -29.74
N LYS A 21 10.53 30.88 -30.04
CA LYS A 21 10.58 29.42 -30.20
C LYS A 21 10.93 28.70 -28.90
N SER A 22 9.90 28.17 -28.27
CA SER A 22 9.88 26.76 -27.87
C SER A 22 8.64 26.18 -28.56
N SER A 23 8.50 24.96 -29.08
CA SER A 23 9.15 23.65 -29.06
C SER A 23 8.35 22.82 -30.11
N PRO A 24 8.85 21.72 -30.73
CA PRO A 24 7.88 20.75 -31.28
C PRO A 24 7.97 19.37 -30.62
N ASN A 25 9.01 19.12 -29.83
CA ASN A 25 9.24 17.91 -29.05
C ASN A 25 10.55 18.15 -28.28
N MET A 26 10.55 18.98 -27.23
CA MET A 26 11.67 18.97 -26.29
C MET A 26 11.40 17.93 -25.20
N PRO A 27 11.79 16.64 -25.36
CA PRO A 27 12.16 15.90 -24.20
C PRO A 27 13.51 16.48 -23.76
N MET A 28 13.48 17.48 -22.86
CA MET A 28 14.52 17.51 -21.83
C MET A 28 14.67 16.05 -21.39
N ARG A 29 15.89 15.49 -21.36
CA ARG A 29 16.20 14.06 -21.10
C ARG A 29 15.73 13.53 -19.72
N ALA A 30 14.61 14.01 -19.21
CA ALA A 30 13.87 13.58 -18.04
C ALA A 30 13.26 12.16 -18.13
N PRO A 31 12.78 11.61 -19.27
CA PRO A 31 12.00 10.37 -19.21
C PRO A 31 12.83 9.10 -18.97
N VAL A 32 14.16 9.11 -19.18
CA VAL A 32 15.01 7.91 -19.03
C VAL A 32 16.35 8.28 -18.41
N ARG A 33 16.51 8.07 -17.10
CA ARG A 33 17.80 8.21 -16.38
C ARG A 33 18.53 6.87 -16.19
N GLY A 34 17.99 5.76 -16.72
CA GLY A 34 18.65 4.46 -16.79
C GLY A 34 19.51 4.37 -18.04
N ARG A 35 20.84 4.41 -17.89
CA ARG A 35 21.80 4.55 -19.01
C ARG A 35 21.95 3.30 -19.90
N ARG A 36 21.43 2.14 -19.50
CA ARG A 36 21.49 0.89 -20.28
C ARG A 36 20.08 0.35 -20.50
N THR A 37 19.65 0.25 -21.75
CA THR A 37 18.47 -0.48 -22.20
C THR A 37 18.93 -1.73 -22.95
N VAL A 38 18.18 -2.84 -22.84
CA VAL A 38 18.47 -4.09 -23.57
C VAL A 38 18.11 -3.88 -25.05
N SER A 39 19.09 -3.50 -25.87
CA SER A 39 19.00 -3.16 -27.31
C SER A 39 18.11 -1.93 -27.65
N PHE A 40 18.66 -1.00 -28.45
CA PHE A 40 18.27 0.41 -28.46
C PHE A 40 17.25 0.74 -29.56
N ASN A 41 15.98 0.92 -29.21
CA ASN A 41 15.02 1.59 -30.11
C ASN A 41 14.44 2.82 -29.39
N ALA A 42 14.94 4.01 -29.74
CA ALA A 42 14.66 5.27 -29.02
C ALA A 42 13.17 5.68 -29.05
N ARG A 43 12.42 5.22 -30.06
CA ARG A 43 10.97 5.40 -30.16
C ARG A 43 10.22 4.49 -29.18
N LEU A 44 10.70 3.25 -29.02
CA LEU A 44 10.15 2.29 -28.07
C LEU A 44 10.38 2.77 -26.63
N SER A 45 11.59 3.23 -26.29
CA SER A 45 11.88 3.73 -24.93
C SER A 45 11.09 4.98 -24.57
N ARG A 46 10.84 5.89 -25.52
CA ARG A 46 10.01 7.08 -25.31
C ARG A 46 8.55 6.72 -25.05
N ASN A 47 7.95 5.88 -25.89
CA ASN A 47 6.55 5.47 -25.73
C ASN A 47 6.36 4.59 -24.48
N MET A 48 7.31 3.70 -24.20
CA MET A 48 7.30 2.87 -22.98
C MET A 48 7.52 3.70 -21.71
N SER A 49 8.29 4.79 -21.76
CA SER A 49 8.44 5.69 -20.61
C SER A 49 7.14 6.43 -20.26
N ALA A 50 6.39 6.87 -21.27
CA ALA A 50 5.08 7.48 -21.09
C ALA A 50 4.05 6.44 -20.59
N ALA A 51 4.00 5.25 -21.21
CA ALA A 51 3.13 4.16 -20.78
C ALA A 51 3.44 3.71 -19.34
N LYS A 52 4.72 3.60 -18.97
CA LYS A 52 5.14 3.27 -17.60
C LYS A 52 4.68 4.33 -16.59
N LYS A 53 4.78 5.61 -16.94
CA LYS A 53 4.26 6.69 -16.08
C LYS A 53 2.74 6.57 -15.91
N ILE A 54 2.00 6.41 -17.00
CA ILE A 54 0.54 6.24 -16.99
C ILE A 54 0.15 5.05 -16.11
N LEU A 55 0.77 3.88 -16.32
CA LEU A 55 0.48 2.68 -15.54
C LEU A 55 0.84 2.85 -14.05
N SER A 56 1.91 3.58 -13.74
CA SER A 56 2.31 3.83 -12.34
C SER A 56 1.35 4.77 -11.60
N GLU A 57 0.74 5.73 -12.32
CA GLU A 57 -0.30 6.61 -11.78
C GLU A 57 -1.64 5.87 -11.67
N ALA A 58 -1.96 5.00 -12.65
CA ALA A 58 -3.12 4.13 -12.59
C ALA A 58 -3.04 3.18 -11.38
N ASP A 59 -1.88 2.57 -11.11
CA ASP A 59 -1.63 1.74 -9.93
C ASP A 59 -1.89 2.50 -8.61
N LEU A 60 -1.44 3.77 -8.54
CA LEU A 60 -1.73 4.65 -7.40
C LEU A 60 -3.22 4.97 -7.27
N TYR A 61 -3.89 5.22 -8.39
CA TYR A 61 -5.32 5.50 -8.42
C TYR A 61 -6.12 4.29 -7.94
N PHE A 62 -5.86 3.09 -8.47
CA PHE A 62 -6.56 1.87 -8.07
C PHE A 62 -6.33 1.52 -6.60
N ALA A 63 -5.09 1.64 -6.11
CA ALA A 63 -4.80 1.44 -4.69
C ALA A 63 -5.58 2.41 -3.79
N ARG A 64 -5.71 3.68 -4.20
CA ARG A 64 -6.48 4.70 -3.46
C ARG A 64 -7.98 4.47 -3.55
N SER A 65 -8.51 4.08 -4.70
CA SER A 65 -9.95 3.86 -4.88
C SER A 65 -10.43 2.65 -4.07
N VAL A 66 -9.68 1.55 -4.09
CA VAL A 66 -10.02 0.35 -3.31
C VAL A 66 -9.94 0.62 -1.80
N THR A 67 -8.91 1.33 -1.35
CA THR A 67 -8.83 1.71 0.08
C THR A 67 -9.93 2.67 0.51
N ALA A 68 -10.36 3.59 -0.37
CA ALA A 68 -11.51 4.46 -0.09
C ALA A 68 -12.83 3.67 0.02
N GLN A 69 -13.03 2.69 -0.87
CA GLN A 69 -14.18 1.78 -0.80
C GLN A 69 -14.16 0.96 0.50
N TYR A 70 -13.00 0.40 0.88
CA TYR A 70 -12.89 -0.34 2.14
C TYR A 70 -13.09 0.53 3.39
N LYS A 71 -12.68 1.80 3.36
CA LYS A 71 -12.97 2.75 4.44
C LYS A 71 -14.47 3.01 4.62
N ALA A 72 -15.27 2.91 3.55
CA ALA A 72 -16.71 3.07 3.64
C ALA A 72 -17.37 1.99 4.53
N PHE A 73 -16.80 0.78 4.61
CA PHE A 73 -17.30 -0.27 5.52
C PHE A 73 -17.21 0.12 6.99
N ALA A 74 -16.15 0.85 7.38
CA ALA A 74 -16.01 1.35 8.75
C ALA A 74 -17.03 2.46 9.10
N CYS A 75 -17.66 3.07 8.09
CA CYS A 75 -18.60 4.18 8.21
C CYS A 75 -19.90 3.93 7.42
N ALA A 76 -20.44 2.71 7.49
CA ALA A 76 -21.55 2.27 6.62
C ALA A 76 -22.82 3.14 6.70
N GLY A 77 -23.09 3.76 7.86
CA GLY A 77 -24.23 4.67 8.07
C GLY A 77 -23.89 6.16 7.95
N GLY A 78 -22.70 6.52 7.43
CA GLY A 78 -22.21 7.91 7.39
C GLY A 78 -21.70 8.46 8.73
N ILE A 79 -21.83 7.70 9.81
CA ILE A 79 -21.30 8.03 11.15
C ILE A 79 -19.97 7.30 11.34
N TYR A 80 -18.94 8.03 11.78
CA TYR A 80 -17.63 7.47 12.09
C TYR A 80 -17.68 6.62 13.37
N ASP A 81 -17.33 5.35 13.26
CA ASP A 81 -17.11 4.47 14.42
C ASP A 81 -15.75 4.79 15.08
N THR A 82 -15.60 4.34 16.33
CA THR A 82 -14.35 4.34 17.12
C THR A 82 -13.16 3.70 16.38
N GLN A 83 -13.40 2.83 15.40
CA GLN A 83 -12.37 2.28 14.51
C GLN A 83 -11.59 3.37 13.75
N CYS A 84 -12.26 4.46 13.38
CA CYS A 84 -11.70 5.57 12.60
C CYS A 84 -11.09 6.68 13.48
N ALA A 85 -11.05 6.51 14.81
CA ALA A 85 -10.53 7.52 15.73
C ALA A 85 -8.99 7.65 15.58
N GLU A 86 -8.56 8.72 14.91
CA GLU A 86 -7.14 8.96 14.63
C GLU A 86 -6.36 9.38 15.88
N GLY A 87 -6.93 10.18 16.77
CA GLY A 87 -6.28 10.68 17.99
C GLY A 87 -7.22 10.71 19.19
N SER A 88 -6.66 10.63 20.40
CA SER A 88 -7.43 10.70 21.65
C SER A 88 -7.30 12.05 22.37
N TYR A 89 -6.34 12.89 21.98
CA TYR A 89 -6.13 14.23 22.50
C TYR A 89 -5.84 15.21 21.36
N LYS A 90 -5.99 16.51 21.64
CA LYS A 90 -5.73 17.57 20.68
C LYS A 90 -4.25 17.56 20.26
N GLY A 91 -3.98 17.40 18.97
CA GLY A 91 -2.61 17.33 18.44
C GLY A 91 -2.21 15.92 17.97
N ALA A 92 -2.77 14.87 18.58
CA ALA A 92 -2.42 13.48 18.28
C ALA A 92 -2.63 13.08 16.80
N ALA A 93 -3.66 13.63 16.14
CA ALA A 93 -3.93 13.35 14.73
C ALA A 93 -2.81 13.87 13.80
N TYR A 94 -2.25 15.06 14.11
CA TYR A 94 -1.14 15.62 13.34
C TYR A 94 0.16 14.81 13.55
N GLU A 95 0.40 14.36 14.77
CA GLU A 95 1.53 13.48 15.11
C GLU A 95 1.43 12.13 14.38
N LYS A 96 0.24 11.51 14.38
CA LYS A 96 0.01 10.28 13.60
C LYS A 96 0.24 10.47 12.11
N ARG A 97 -0.18 11.61 11.54
CA ARG A 97 0.08 11.94 10.14
C ARG A 97 1.58 12.04 9.85
N ALA A 98 2.35 12.68 10.72
CA ALA A 98 3.80 12.78 10.57
C ALA A 98 4.47 11.39 10.59
N MET A 99 4.07 10.53 11.53
CA MET A 99 4.56 9.15 11.60
C MET A 99 4.17 8.33 10.36
N ALA A 100 2.92 8.45 9.88
CA ALA A 100 2.45 7.74 8.69
C ALA A 100 3.22 8.14 7.42
N LEU A 101 3.48 9.44 7.22
CA LEU A 101 4.29 9.93 6.09
C LEU A 101 5.75 9.45 6.20
N SER A 102 6.30 9.42 7.41
CA SER A 102 7.64 8.88 7.62
C SER A 102 7.74 7.38 7.34
N ALA A 103 6.70 6.60 7.69
CA ALA A 103 6.63 5.18 7.38
C ALA A 103 6.56 4.93 5.86
N GLN A 104 5.78 5.74 5.12
CA GLN A 104 5.76 5.68 3.65
C GLN A 104 7.14 5.95 3.04
N PHE A 105 7.92 6.86 3.63
CA PHE A 105 9.28 7.13 3.19
C PHE A 105 10.20 5.93 3.45
N ARG A 106 10.16 5.35 4.66
CA ARG A 106 10.97 4.17 5.01
C ARG A 106 10.64 2.94 4.16
N ASN A 107 9.36 2.72 3.85
CA ASN A 107 8.94 1.64 2.94
C ASN A 107 9.56 1.79 1.54
N LYS A 108 9.71 3.03 1.04
CA LYS A 108 10.39 3.30 -0.24
C LYS A 108 11.90 3.07 -0.17
N GLN A 109 12.52 3.10 1.02
CA GLN A 109 13.95 2.89 1.23
C GLN A 109 14.33 1.42 1.43
N ARG A 110 13.37 0.49 1.47
CA ARG A 110 13.64 -0.95 1.60
C ARG A 110 14.56 -1.46 0.49
N SER A 111 15.29 -2.53 0.81
CA SER A 111 16.20 -3.18 -0.14
C SER A 111 15.45 -3.66 -1.40
N PRO A 112 16.12 -3.76 -2.56
CA PRO A 112 15.51 -4.27 -3.77
C PRO A 112 14.91 -5.67 -3.61
N ALA A 113 15.59 -6.55 -2.86
CA ALA A 113 15.11 -7.90 -2.57
C ALA A 113 13.81 -7.88 -1.74
N ALA A 114 13.73 -7.01 -0.73
CA ALA A 114 12.51 -6.86 0.07
C ALA A 114 11.33 -6.33 -0.76
N LYS A 115 11.58 -5.39 -1.68
CA LYS A 115 10.55 -4.88 -2.60
C LYS A 115 10.07 -5.94 -3.60
N ALA A 116 10.99 -6.77 -4.11
CA ALA A 116 10.64 -7.87 -4.98
C ALA A 116 9.83 -8.94 -4.23
N ARG A 117 10.23 -9.29 -3.00
CA ARG A 117 9.45 -10.20 -2.15
C ARG A 117 8.06 -9.64 -1.85
N GLU A 118 7.96 -8.37 -1.47
CA GLU A 118 6.70 -7.69 -1.21
C GLU A 118 5.72 -7.78 -2.40
N LEU A 119 6.22 -7.59 -3.63
CA LEU A 119 5.43 -7.76 -4.86
C LEU A 119 4.78 -9.16 -4.93
N PHE A 120 5.58 -10.22 -4.77
CA PHE A 120 5.09 -11.59 -4.95
C PHE A 120 4.24 -12.07 -3.78
N GLU A 121 4.61 -11.72 -2.56
CA GLU A 121 3.87 -12.10 -1.34
C GLU A 121 2.50 -11.40 -1.27
N ASN A 122 2.42 -10.12 -1.63
CA ASN A 122 1.13 -9.43 -1.66
C ASN A 122 0.22 -10.00 -2.76
N ARG A 123 0.78 -10.39 -3.90
CA ARG A 123 0.02 -11.07 -4.97
C ARG A 123 -0.51 -12.42 -4.53
N ARG A 124 0.29 -13.21 -3.82
CA ARG A 124 -0.13 -14.52 -3.29
C ARG A 124 -1.39 -14.39 -2.45
N HIS A 125 -1.41 -13.47 -1.49
CA HIS A 125 -2.58 -13.27 -0.63
C HIS A 125 -3.75 -12.60 -1.36
N ALA A 126 -3.49 -11.68 -2.29
CA ALA A 126 -4.56 -11.05 -3.06
C ALA A 126 -5.33 -12.05 -3.95
N ILE A 127 -4.63 -13.02 -4.55
CA ILE A 127 -5.25 -14.06 -5.40
C ILE A 127 -6.12 -15.01 -4.56
N ILE A 128 -5.64 -15.46 -3.39
CA ILE A 128 -6.44 -16.27 -2.46
C ILE A 128 -7.79 -15.58 -2.15
N GLU A 129 -7.74 -14.26 -1.98
CA GLU A 129 -8.89 -13.42 -1.63
C GLU A 129 -9.72 -12.95 -2.83
N ALA A 130 -9.30 -13.25 -4.06
CA ALA A 130 -10.05 -12.96 -5.29
C ALA A 130 -11.16 -14.00 -5.56
N HIS A 131 -11.14 -15.13 -4.84
CA HIS A 131 -12.15 -16.20 -4.94
C HIS A 131 -12.45 -16.61 -6.39
N ASP A 132 -11.40 -16.93 -7.15
CA ASP A 132 -11.45 -17.34 -8.57
C ASP A 132 -12.02 -16.28 -9.53
N CYS A 133 -12.06 -15.01 -9.12
CA CYS A 133 -12.43 -13.91 -10.01
C CYS A 133 -11.29 -13.57 -10.96
N GLN A 134 -11.37 -14.08 -12.20
CA GLN A 134 -10.38 -13.87 -13.25
C GLN A 134 -10.00 -12.40 -13.46
N HIS A 135 -10.97 -11.49 -13.40
CA HIS A 135 -10.72 -10.07 -13.62
C HIS A 135 -9.90 -9.43 -12.50
N GLU A 136 -10.16 -9.81 -11.25
CA GLU A 136 -9.43 -9.29 -10.09
C GLU A 136 -7.99 -9.82 -10.08
N GLU A 137 -7.80 -11.09 -10.42
CA GLU A 137 -6.47 -11.69 -10.54
C GLU A 137 -5.60 -10.96 -11.58
N ASP A 138 -6.14 -10.70 -12.77
CA ASP A 138 -5.44 -9.96 -13.83
C ASP A 138 -4.99 -8.57 -13.35
N LEU A 139 -5.84 -7.88 -12.59
CA LEU A 139 -5.51 -6.58 -12.01
C LEU A 139 -4.44 -6.69 -10.92
N PHE A 140 -4.51 -7.67 -10.02
CA PHE A 140 -3.51 -7.87 -8.97
C PHE A 140 -2.13 -8.23 -9.50
N VAL A 141 -2.08 -8.99 -10.60
CA VAL A 141 -0.82 -9.32 -11.27
C VAL A 141 -0.20 -8.10 -11.95
N ARG A 142 -1.03 -7.26 -12.57
CA ARG A 142 -0.58 -6.08 -13.34
C ARG A 142 -0.24 -4.87 -12.48
N PHE A 143 -0.92 -4.69 -11.35
CA PHE A 143 -0.84 -3.50 -10.50
C PHE A 143 -0.33 -3.85 -9.08
N PRO A 144 0.98 -3.67 -8.81
CA PRO A 144 1.60 -4.05 -7.54
C PRO A 144 1.08 -3.30 -6.31
N LYS A 145 0.80 -2.01 -6.43
CA LYS A 145 0.31 -1.24 -5.27
C LYS A 145 -1.14 -1.58 -4.99
N LEU A 146 -1.94 -1.90 -6.02
CA LEU A 146 -3.30 -2.39 -5.85
C LEU A 146 -3.34 -3.63 -4.96
N SER A 147 -2.55 -4.68 -5.23
CA SER A 147 -2.55 -5.89 -4.40
C SER A 147 -2.13 -5.60 -2.94
N SER A 148 -1.10 -4.78 -2.73
CA SER A 148 -0.70 -4.36 -1.37
C SER A 148 -1.82 -3.62 -0.62
N ALA A 149 -2.52 -2.72 -1.32
CA ALA A 149 -3.57 -1.90 -0.75
C ALA A 149 -4.88 -2.67 -0.56
N TYR A 150 -5.13 -3.69 -1.38
CA TYR A 150 -6.25 -4.61 -1.25
C TYR A 150 -6.09 -5.50 -0.02
N VAL A 151 -4.93 -6.15 0.15
CA VAL A 151 -4.66 -7.01 1.33
C VAL A 151 -4.78 -6.21 2.62
N MET A 152 -4.22 -5.00 2.68
CA MET A 152 -4.36 -4.12 3.84
C MET A 152 -5.80 -3.59 3.99
N GLY A 153 -6.43 -3.12 2.91
CA GLY A 153 -7.79 -2.55 2.97
C GLY A 153 -8.83 -3.57 3.43
N LYS A 154 -8.73 -4.82 2.97
CA LYS A 154 -9.61 -5.92 3.34
C LYS A 154 -9.46 -6.30 4.81
N SER A 155 -8.23 -6.41 5.32
CA SER A 155 -7.99 -6.71 6.73
C SER A 155 -8.46 -5.61 7.67
N GLU A 156 -8.42 -4.35 7.22
CA GLU A 156 -8.98 -3.21 7.93
C GLU A 156 -10.51 -3.23 7.96
N ALA A 157 -11.16 -3.52 6.84
CA ALA A 157 -12.61 -3.60 6.76
C ALA A 157 -13.18 -4.78 7.55
N MET A 158 -12.56 -5.96 7.43
CA MET A 158 -13.00 -7.20 8.08
C MET A 158 -12.46 -7.36 9.50
N ARG A 159 -11.58 -6.45 9.95
CA ARG A 159 -10.97 -6.41 11.28
C ARG A 159 -10.16 -7.65 11.65
N THR A 160 -9.44 -8.23 10.68
CA THR A 160 -8.61 -9.42 10.88
C THR A 160 -7.22 -9.10 11.45
N CYS A 161 -6.89 -7.82 11.64
CA CYS A 161 -5.63 -7.40 12.25
C CYS A 161 -5.65 -7.58 13.79
N SER A 162 -4.49 -7.94 14.37
CA SER A 162 -4.32 -8.04 15.83
C SER A 162 -4.63 -6.78 16.63
N ARG A 163 -4.61 -5.59 16.00
CA ARG A 163 -5.02 -4.34 16.66
C ARG A 163 -6.52 -4.29 16.97
N TYR A 164 -7.31 -5.14 16.34
CA TYR A 164 -8.75 -5.18 16.50
C TYR A 164 -9.20 -6.36 17.34
N VAL A 165 -8.65 -7.55 17.13
CA VAL A 165 -9.06 -8.74 17.88
C VAL A 165 -8.48 -8.67 19.28
N VAL A 166 -9.34 -8.75 20.29
CA VAL A 166 -8.97 -8.75 21.71
C VAL A 166 -9.00 -10.19 22.20
N PRO A 167 -7.92 -10.71 22.83
CA PRO A 167 -7.92 -12.05 23.40
C PRO A 167 -8.94 -12.13 24.55
N GLU A 168 -9.67 -13.25 24.62
CA GLU A 168 -10.68 -13.47 25.67
C GLU A 168 -10.10 -14.19 26.90
N SER A 169 -9.00 -14.92 26.71
CA SER A 169 -8.35 -15.71 27.76
C SER A 169 -6.86 -15.43 27.85
N VAL A 170 -6.26 -15.75 29.00
CA VAL A 170 -4.82 -15.56 29.24
C VAL A 170 -4.00 -16.50 28.35
N GLU A 171 -4.52 -17.69 28.04
CA GLU A 171 -3.90 -18.63 27.12
C GLU A 171 -3.89 -18.07 25.70
N GLU A 172 -5.01 -17.49 25.24
CA GLU A 172 -5.10 -16.86 23.93
C GLU A 172 -4.17 -15.63 23.83
N GLU A 173 -4.05 -14.86 24.90
CA GLU A 173 -3.10 -13.75 24.98
C GLU A 173 -1.65 -14.23 24.84
N TYR A 174 -1.28 -15.32 25.52
CA TYR A 174 0.05 -15.92 25.38
C TYR A 174 0.31 -16.41 23.96
N MET A 175 -0.65 -17.10 23.34
CA MET A 175 -0.55 -17.60 21.97
C MET A 175 -0.41 -16.47 20.95
N ALA A 176 -1.24 -15.43 21.05
CA ALA A 176 -1.15 -14.25 20.19
C ALA A 176 0.20 -13.53 20.36
N ALA A 177 0.68 -13.38 21.59
CA ALA A 177 1.98 -12.79 21.87
C ALA A 177 3.14 -13.64 21.31
N ALA A 178 3.04 -14.96 21.32
CA ALA A 178 4.04 -15.85 20.74
C ALA A 178 4.15 -15.67 19.21
N VAL A 179 3.01 -15.58 18.52
CA VAL A 179 2.97 -15.30 17.07
C VAL A 179 3.52 -13.90 16.78
N ASP A 180 3.12 -12.88 17.54
CA ASP A 180 3.63 -11.51 17.36
C ASP A 180 5.17 -11.43 17.52
N ARG A 181 5.75 -12.20 18.44
CA ARG A 181 7.23 -12.31 18.56
C ARG A 181 7.84 -12.87 17.29
N GLN A 182 7.27 -13.94 16.71
CA GLN A 182 7.76 -14.49 15.44
C GLN A 182 7.66 -13.48 14.29
N MET A 183 6.59 -12.67 14.25
CA MET A 183 6.45 -11.61 13.25
C MET A 183 7.56 -10.55 13.40
N LYS A 184 7.85 -10.10 14.63
CA LYS A 184 8.91 -9.12 14.93
C LYS A 184 10.33 -9.65 14.69
N MET A 185 10.55 -10.95 14.88
CA MET A 185 11.85 -11.57 14.57
C MET A 185 12.21 -11.44 13.08
N ARG A 186 11.22 -11.36 12.18
CA ARG A 186 11.45 -11.12 10.74
C ARG A 186 12.00 -9.73 10.46
N GLY A 187 11.73 -8.75 11.32
CA GLY A 187 12.30 -7.41 11.27
C GLY A 187 13.80 -7.35 11.63
N VAL A 188 14.38 -8.46 12.12
CA VAL A 188 15.76 -8.54 12.66
C VAL A 188 16.51 -9.78 12.13
N PRO A 189 16.71 -9.94 10.80
CA PRO A 189 17.23 -11.17 10.21
C PRO A 189 18.67 -11.54 10.58
N GLY A 190 19.46 -10.60 11.12
CA GLY A 190 20.87 -10.81 11.48
C GLY A 190 21.28 -10.12 12.78
N GLY A 191 20.34 -9.94 13.71
CA GLY A 191 20.58 -9.23 14.98
C GLY A 191 20.57 -7.70 14.87
N VAL A 192 20.44 -7.15 13.66
CA VAL A 192 20.30 -5.71 13.40
C VAL A 192 18.87 -5.41 12.95
N TYR A 193 18.23 -4.43 13.61
CA TYR A 193 16.88 -4.00 13.28
C TYR A 193 16.79 -3.41 11.87
N SER A 194 15.73 -3.78 11.15
CA SER A 194 15.37 -3.17 9.87
C SER A 194 14.81 -1.75 10.06
N SER A 195 14.79 -0.98 8.98
CA SER A 195 14.15 0.35 8.97
C SER A 195 12.61 0.32 9.00
N SER A 196 12.01 -0.87 8.99
CA SER A 196 10.56 -1.04 8.92
C SER A 196 9.93 -1.10 10.33
N CYS A 197 10.59 -1.72 11.30
CA CYS A 197 10.19 -1.77 12.71
C CYS A 197 10.80 -0.60 13.50
N THR A 198 10.23 0.60 13.36
CA THR A 198 10.68 1.79 14.10
C THR A 198 9.51 2.53 14.73
N GLU A 199 9.59 2.78 16.04
CA GLU A 199 8.52 3.45 16.81
C GLU A 199 8.62 4.99 16.80
N ALA A 200 9.71 5.56 16.30
CA ALA A 200 9.93 7.00 16.27
C ALA A 200 10.92 7.41 15.17
N ASN A 201 10.81 8.65 14.71
CA ASN A 201 11.85 9.33 13.94
C ASN A 201 12.41 10.59 14.63
N GLN A 202 11.81 11.00 15.74
CA GLN A 202 12.21 12.15 16.55
C GLN A 202 12.02 11.85 18.05
N LYS A 203 12.70 12.62 18.89
CA LYS A 203 12.59 12.51 20.36
C LYS A 203 11.14 12.73 20.81
N GLY A 204 10.66 11.89 21.72
CA GLY A 204 9.30 11.96 22.29
C GLY A 204 8.23 11.17 21.54
N GLN A 205 8.43 10.86 20.25
CA GLN A 205 7.42 10.15 19.45
C GLN A 205 7.23 8.68 19.85
N ALA A 206 8.26 8.02 20.39
CA ALA A 206 8.15 6.61 20.78
C ALA A 206 7.09 6.42 21.86
N GLU A 207 7.03 7.33 22.83
CA GLU A 207 6.01 7.32 23.87
C GLU A 207 4.63 7.68 23.29
N GLN A 208 4.56 8.60 22.33
CA GLN A 208 3.32 8.90 21.62
C GLN A 208 2.78 7.69 20.85
N ALA A 209 3.65 6.90 20.21
CA ALA A 209 3.28 5.66 19.54
C ALA A 209 2.70 4.64 20.53
N ARG A 210 3.34 4.49 21.70
CA ARG A 210 2.85 3.64 22.79
C ARG A 210 1.46 4.08 23.28
N VAL A 211 1.28 5.37 23.60
CA VAL A 211 0.00 5.93 24.05
C VAL A 211 -1.09 5.77 22.98
N ALA A 212 -0.74 5.99 21.71
CA ALA A 212 -1.66 5.81 20.60
C ALA A 212 -2.13 4.35 20.46
N ALA A 213 -1.22 3.37 20.64
CA ALA A 213 -1.53 1.95 20.59
C ALA A 213 -2.45 1.53 21.75
N LEU A 214 -2.16 2.00 22.97
CA LEU A 214 -3.02 1.74 24.14
C LEU A 214 -4.43 2.30 23.96
N ALA A 215 -4.55 3.51 23.41
CA ALA A 215 -5.85 4.09 23.12
C ALA A 215 -6.64 3.27 22.07
N THR A 216 -5.97 2.69 21.08
CA THR A 216 -6.63 1.79 20.12
C THR A 216 -7.01 0.45 20.72
N ALA A 217 -6.18 -0.12 21.61
CA ALA A 217 -6.49 -1.35 22.34
C ALA A 217 -7.71 -1.19 23.27
N PHE A 218 -7.83 -0.03 23.91
CA PHE A 218 -9.01 0.28 24.70
C PHE A 218 -10.28 0.33 23.82
N ARG A 219 -10.21 1.03 22.68
CA ARG A 219 -11.33 1.10 21.73
C ARG A 219 -11.67 -0.25 21.10
N SER A 220 -10.68 -1.12 20.87
CA SER A 220 -10.96 -2.43 20.29
C SER A 220 -11.80 -3.30 21.23
N ALA A 221 -11.62 -3.15 22.54
CA ALA A 221 -12.42 -3.82 23.57
C ALA A 221 -13.83 -3.22 23.76
N GLN A 222 -14.10 -2.00 23.27
CA GLN A 222 -15.40 -1.30 23.44
C GLN A 222 -16.42 -1.58 22.34
N LYS A 223 -16.09 -2.42 21.36
CA LYS A 223 -17.01 -2.78 20.27
C LYS A 223 -18.25 -3.51 20.81
N SER A 224 -19.34 -3.44 20.04
CA SER A 224 -20.53 -4.26 20.29
C SER A 224 -20.22 -5.76 20.21
N VAL A 225 -21.00 -6.57 20.92
CA VAL A 225 -20.84 -8.04 20.96
C VAL A 225 -20.89 -8.65 19.56
N ASN A 226 -21.79 -8.18 18.70
CA ASN A 226 -21.89 -8.65 17.31
C ASN A 226 -20.61 -8.37 16.50
N LYS A 227 -19.97 -7.22 16.72
CA LYS A 227 -18.70 -6.88 16.05
C LYS A 227 -17.55 -7.76 16.55
N LYS A 228 -17.49 -8.05 17.85
CA LYS A 228 -16.49 -8.94 18.46
C LYS A 228 -16.62 -10.39 18.00
N THR A 229 -17.85 -10.90 17.91
CA THR A 229 -18.10 -12.26 17.42
C THR A 229 -17.78 -12.38 15.93
N GLN A 230 -18.20 -11.41 15.11
CA GLN A 230 -17.90 -11.41 13.68
C GLN A 230 -16.39 -11.37 13.39
N GLU A 231 -15.62 -10.53 14.09
CA GLU A 231 -14.17 -10.43 13.84
C GLU A 231 -13.41 -11.71 14.25
N ARG A 232 -13.90 -12.49 15.22
CA ARG A 232 -13.32 -13.80 15.55
C ARG A 232 -13.47 -14.79 14.40
N TYR A 233 -14.66 -14.88 13.79
CA TYR A 233 -14.87 -15.73 12.63
C TYR A 233 -14.04 -15.26 11.42
N ASN A 234 -13.97 -13.94 11.21
CA ASN A 234 -13.16 -13.36 10.14
C ASN A 234 -11.67 -13.65 10.34
N ALA A 235 -11.14 -13.51 11.56
CA ALA A 235 -9.75 -13.78 11.89
C ALA A 235 -9.40 -15.26 11.74
N ALA A 236 -10.26 -16.16 12.23
CA ALA A 236 -10.06 -17.60 12.05
C ALA A 236 -10.07 -17.97 10.56
N LYS A 237 -11.04 -17.46 9.77
CA LYS A 237 -11.08 -17.65 8.31
C LYS A 237 -9.81 -17.12 7.64
N TYR A 238 -9.38 -15.92 8.00
CA TYR A 238 -8.14 -15.33 7.50
C TYR A 238 -6.93 -16.23 7.76
N GLY A 239 -6.80 -16.74 9.00
CA GLY A 239 -5.76 -17.70 9.39
C GLY A 239 -5.74 -18.94 8.50
N ARG A 240 -6.90 -19.61 8.38
CA ARG A 240 -7.04 -20.84 7.59
C ARG A 240 -6.71 -20.62 6.11
N ASP A 241 -7.35 -19.63 5.49
CA ASP A 241 -7.22 -19.39 4.05
C ASP A 241 -5.79 -18.98 3.66
N HIS A 242 -5.09 -18.21 4.53
CA HIS A 242 -3.82 -17.58 4.18
C HIS A 242 -2.59 -18.32 4.68
N PHE A 243 -2.71 -19.09 5.75
CA PHE A 243 -1.57 -19.66 6.45
C PHE A 243 -1.76 -21.13 6.81
N GLY A 244 -3.00 -21.61 7.00
CA GLY A 244 -3.26 -23.01 7.39
C GLY A 244 -2.88 -24.02 6.31
N HIS A 245 -2.96 -23.65 5.03
CA HIS A 245 -2.42 -24.42 3.89
C HIS A 245 -2.78 -25.94 3.86
N GLY A 246 -3.92 -26.33 4.44
CA GLY A 246 -4.34 -27.74 4.54
C GLY A 246 -3.69 -28.52 5.69
N CYS A 247 -3.09 -27.83 6.66
CA CYS A 247 -2.59 -28.41 7.91
C CYS A 247 -3.69 -28.39 8.97
N ASP A 248 -4.27 -29.56 9.27
CA ASP A 248 -5.35 -29.71 10.25
C ASP A 248 -5.00 -29.14 11.63
N HIS A 249 -3.74 -29.23 12.03
CA HIS A 249 -3.26 -28.70 13.31
C HIS A 249 -3.33 -27.16 13.34
N GLU A 250 -2.81 -26.49 12.31
CA GLU A 250 -2.84 -25.01 12.23
C GLU A 250 -4.28 -24.50 12.12
N GLU A 251 -5.12 -25.18 11.34
CA GLU A 251 -6.54 -24.82 11.24
C GLU A 251 -7.28 -24.98 12.58
N TYR A 252 -7.01 -26.06 13.32
CA TYR A 252 -7.54 -26.24 14.67
C TYR A 252 -7.11 -25.10 15.61
N GLU A 253 -5.83 -24.72 15.58
CA GLU A 253 -5.32 -23.62 16.40
C GLU A 253 -5.96 -22.28 16.05
N PHE A 254 -6.12 -21.96 14.76
CA PHE A 254 -6.77 -20.71 14.34
C PHE A 254 -8.26 -20.66 14.68
N ASN A 255 -8.94 -21.80 14.67
CA ASN A 255 -10.34 -21.90 15.08
C ASN A 255 -10.50 -21.75 16.60
N LYS A 256 -9.58 -22.32 17.38
CA LYS A 256 -9.61 -22.29 18.84
C LYS A 256 -9.18 -20.94 19.40
N PHE A 257 -8.16 -20.32 18.81
CA PHE A 257 -7.56 -19.06 19.26
C PHE A 257 -7.55 -18.00 18.14
N PRO A 258 -8.69 -17.37 17.82
CA PRO A 258 -8.77 -16.38 16.73
C PRO A 258 -7.79 -15.20 16.85
N ALA A 259 -7.37 -14.82 18.06
CA ALA A 259 -6.38 -13.77 18.24
C ALA A 259 -4.98 -14.17 17.71
N SER A 260 -4.62 -15.46 17.77
CA SER A 260 -3.35 -15.95 17.19
C SER A 260 -3.38 -15.86 15.67
N ALA A 261 -4.52 -16.19 15.06
CA ALA A 261 -4.76 -16.04 13.62
C ALA A 261 -4.67 -14.57 13.18
N ALA A 262 -5.23 -13.65 13.97
CA ALA A 262 -5.16 -12.20 13.71
C ALA A 262 -3.76 -11.60 13.90
N ALA A 263 -2.90 -12.25 14.70
CA ALA A 263 -1.51 -11.86 14.90
C ALA A 263 -0.61 -12.23 13.72
N MET A 264 -0.98 -13.24 12.94
CA MET A 264 -0.26 -13.56 11.71
C MET A 264 -0.43 -12.47 10.65
N ARG A 265 0.68 -12.15 9.98
CA ARG A 265 0.72 -11.13 8.93
C ARG A 265 1.51 -11.63 7.73
N PRO A 266 1.17 -11.17 6.51
CA PRO A 266 1.93 -11.46 5.31
C PRO A 266 3.42 -11.11 5.48
N THR A 267 4.30 -11.94 4.92
CA THR A 267 5.76 -11.73 5.05
C THR A 267 6.27 -10.49 4.31
N SER A 268 5.40 -9.84 3.52
CA SER A 268 5.68 -8.59 2.83
C SER A 268 5.96 -7.43 3.79
N TYR A 269 5.40 -7.44 5.00
CA TYR A 269 5.58 -6.40 5.99
C TYR A 269 6.72 -6.73 6.97
N GLY A 270 7.70 -5.83 7.10
CA GLY A 270 8.84 -5.97 8.02
C GLY A 270 8.55 -5.33 9.37
N TYR A 271 7.63 -5.90 10.15
CA TYR A 271 7.40 -5.49 11.53
C TYR A 271 8.46 -6.03 12.48
#